data_AF-A0A0F5Q186-F1
#
_entry.id   AF-A0A0F5Q186-F1
#
_cell.length_a   1.000
_cell.length_b   1.000
_cell.length_c   1.000
_cell.angle_alpha   90.00
_cell.angle_beta   90.00
_cell.angle_gamma   90.00
#
_symmetry.space_group_name_H-M   'P 1'
#
loop_
_entity.id
_entity.type
_entity.pdbx_description
1 polymer ?
#
loop_
_entity_poly.entity_id
_entity_poly.type
_entity_poly.pdbx_seq_one_letter_code
_entity_poly.pdbx_strand_id
1 'polypeptide(L)' 'MYEFRVVDIHIEDGGDQELLVTASSPEAAARKALGIDLVRSGAKRDLRAKVYFQHPGQSLSMVRLYAKVAERAIAERV' A
#
# COMPACT_ATOMS: atom_id res chain seq x y z
N MET A 1 4.55 13.93 10.31
CA MET A 1 3.80 12.68 10.03
C MET A 1 2.57 13.09 9.24
N TYR A 2 2.17 12.32 8.23
CA TYR A 2 1.01 12.66 7.38
C TYR A 2 -0.02 11.55 7.44
N GLU A 3 -1.28 11.90 7.14
CA GLU A 3 -2.35 10.92 6.97
C GLU A 3 -2.26 10.32 5.56
N PHE A 4 -2.35 8.99 5.52
CA PHE A 4 -2.33 8.21 4.30
C PHE A 4 -3.57 7.32 4.27
N ARG A 5 -4.23 7.28 3.11
CA ARG A 5 -5.29 6.32 2.83
C ARG A 5 -4.72 5.17 2.03
N VAL A 6 -4.63 4.01 2.65
CA VAL A 6 -4.11 2.78 2.07
C VAL A 6 -5.29 1.97 1.56
N VAL A 7 -5.24 1.60 0.28
CA VAL A 7 -6.24 0.73 -0.36
C VAL A 7 -5.53 -0.58 -0.73
N ASP A 8 -5.93 -1.67 -0.09
CA ASP A 8 -5.52 -3.02 -0.52
C ASP A 8 -6.28 -3.40 -1.78
N ILE A 9 -5.57 -3.78 -2.85
CA ILE A 9 -6.16 -4.08 -4.15
C ILE A 9 -6.24 -5.58 -4.46
N HIS A 10 -5.76 -6.43 -3.55
CA HIS A 10 -5.75 -7.89 -3.75
C HIS A 10 -6.63 -8.57 -2.69
N ILE A 11 -7.74 -7.90 -2.34
CA ILE A 11 -8.84 -8.50 -1.59
C ILE A 11 -9.66 -9.34 -2.57
N GLU A 12 -9.57 -10.65 -2.39
CA GLU A 12 -10.25 -11.65 -3.25
C GLU A 12 -11.78 -11.64 -3.08
N ASP A 13 -12.29 -11.01 -2.01
CA ASP A 13 -13.74 -10.96 -1.69
C ASP A 13 -14.44 -9.67 -2.18
N GLY A 14 -13.80 -8.88 -3.05
CA GLY A 14 -14.48 -7.78 -3.76
C GLY A 14 -14.77 -6.51 -2.97
N GLY A 15 -14.16 -6.32 -1.79
CA GLY A 15 -14.19 -5.06 -1.05
C GLY A 15 -12.84 -4.34 -1.09
N ASP A 16 -12.79 -3.10 -1.57
CA ASP A 16 -11.64 -2.22 -1.36
C ASP A 16 -11.56 -1.88 0.14
N GLN A 17 -10.68 -2.52 0.91
CA GLN A 17 -10.46 -2.13 2.30
C GLN A 17 -9.58 -0.88 2.32
N GLU A 18 -10.21 0.24 2.62
CA GLU A 18 -9.54 1.52 2.85
C GLU A 18 -9.15 1.64 4.32
N LEU A 19 -7.86 1.79 4.60
CA LEU A 19 -7.33 2.05 5.94
C LEU A 19 -6.70 3.44 5.99
N LEU A 20 -7.15 4.26 6.94
CA LEU A 20 -6.54 5.56 7.24
C LEU A 20 -5.47 5.40 8.32
N VAL A 21 -4.23 5.79 8.00
CA VAL A 21 -3.08 5.63 8.90
C VAL A 21 -2.16 6.84 8.88
N THR A 22 -1.63 7.22 10.05
CA THR A 22 -0.58 8.24 10.15
C THR A 22 0.81 7.61 10.04
N ALA A 23 1.61 8.09 9.08
CA ALA A 23 2.96 7.57 8.84
C ALA A 23 3.97 8.65 8.39
N SER A 24 5.24 8.27 8.28
CA SER A 24 6.30 9.13 7.73
C SER A 24 6.41 9.04 6.20
N SER A 25 5.89 7.97 5.60
CA SER A 25 5.92 7.73 4.16
C SER A 25 4.77 6.80 3.73
N PRO A 26 4.42 6.76 2.42
CA PRO A 26 3.48 5.79 1.87
C PRO A 26 3.84 4.32 2.16
N GLU A 27 5.12 3.97 2.11
CA GLU A 27 5.62 2.63 2.41
C GLU A 27 5.40 2.27 3.89
N ALA A 28 5.70 3.21 4.80
CA ALA A 28 5.44 3.03 6.21
C ALA A 28 3.93 2.94 6.51
N ALA A 29 3.10 3.68 5.77
CA ALA A 29 1.64 3.59 5.86
C ALA A 29 1.15 2.20 5.46
N ALA A 30 1.59 1.68 4.30
CA ALA A 30 1.22 0.36 3.83
C ALA A 30 1.67 -0.75 4.77
N ARG A 31 2.90 -0.67 5.31
CA ARG A 31 3.38 -1.63 6.32
C ARG A 31 2.53 -1.62 7.58
N LYS A 32 2.11 -0.45 8.05
CA LYS A 32 1.22 -0.34 9.23
C LYS A 32 -0.18 -0.87 8.96
N ALA A 33 -0.73 -0.62 7.78
CA ALA A 33 -2.09 -0.99 7.42
C ALA A 33 -2.23 -2.48 7.06
N LEU A 34 -1.26 -3.03 6.33
CA LEU A 34 -1.34 -4.37 5.72
C LEU A 34 -0.36 -5.38 6.34
N GLY A 35 0.55 -4.93 7.20
CA GLY A 35 1.53 -5.81 7.87
C GLY A 35 2.66 -6.32 6.97
N ILE A 36 2.76 -5.86 5.72
CA ILE A 36 3.73 -6.33 4.72
C ILE A 36 4.61 -5.20 4.18
N ASP A 37 5.84 -5.52 3.79
CA ASP A 37 6.75 -4.55 3.19
C ASP A 37 6.51 -4.41 1.68
N LEU A 38 6.04 -3.22 1.27
CA LEU A 38 5.81 -2.88 -0.13
C LEU A 38 6.75 -1.78 -0.63
N VAL A 39 7.01 -1.76 -1.94
CA VAL A 39 7.93 -0.83 -2.61
C VAL A 39 7.28 -0.13 -3.80
N ARG A 40 7.81 1.01 -4.26
CA ARG A 40 7.28 1.75 -5.42
C ARG A 40 7.69 1.19 -6.79
N SER A 41 8.61 0.23 -6.81
CA SER A 41 9.12 -0.39 -8.03
C SER A 41 8.83 -1.89 -8.01
N GLY A 42 8.00 -2.36 -8.95
CA GLY A 42 7.67 -3.77 -9.08
C GLY A 42 6.97 -4.06 -10.40
N ALA A 43 6.77 -5.34 -10.71
CA ALA A 43 6.00 -5.72 -11.90
C ALA A 43 4.51 -5.53 -11.63
N LYS A 44 3.71 -5.34 -12.69
CA LYS A 44 2.26 -5.15 -12.57
C LYS A 44 1.57 -6.25 -11.75
N ARG A 45 2.05 -7.49 -11.87
CA ARG A 45 1.54 -8.66 -11.12
C ARG A 45 1.79 -8.60 -9.61
N ASP A 46 2.76 -7.80 -9.17
CA ASP A 46 3.13 -7.68 -7.76
C ASP A 46 2.41 -6.49 -7.10
N LEU A 47 1.53 -5.79 -7.82
CA LEU A 47 0.80 -4.63 -7.29
C LEU A 47 -0.13 -5.09 -6.17
N ARG A 48 0.01 -4.50 -4.98
CA ARG A 48 -0.73 -4.91 -3.77
C ARG A 48 -1.48 -3.78 -3.10
N ALA A 49 -1.00 -2.54 -3.21
CA ALA A 49 -1.70 -1.40 -2.61
C ALA A 49 -1.63 -0.13 -3.45
N LYS A 50 -2.64 0.73 -3.29
CA LYS A 50 -2.61 2.14 -3.68
C LYS A 50 -2.62 2.98 -2.41
N VAL A 51 -1.70 3.93 -2.30
CA VAL A 51 -1.62 4.81 -1.13
C VAL A 51 -1.86 6.24 -1.57
N TYR A 52 -2.93 6.83 -1.08
CA TYR A 52 -3.30 8.22 -1.31
C TYR A 52 -2.83 9.08 -0.16
N PHE A 53 -2.39 10.30 -0.46
CA PHE A 53 -2.00 11.28 0.54
C PHE A 53 -2.08 12.69 -0.04
N GLN A 54 -2.25 13.66 0.85
CA GLN A 54 -2.27 15.06 0.49
C GLN A 54 -1.45 15.85 1.50
N HIS A 55 -0.39 16.52 1.03
CA HIS A 55 0.33 17.48 1.86
C HIS A 55 -0.41 18.83 1.87
N PRO A 56 -0.29 19.63 2.94
CA PRO A 56 -0.86 20.98 2.97
C PRO A 56 -0.44 21.79 1.74
N GLY A 57 -1.41 22.35 1.03
CA GLY A 57 -1.17 23.15 -0.18
C GLY A 57 -0.83 22.34 -1.45
N GLN A 58 -0.88 21.01 -1.41
CA GLN A 58 -0.69 20.15 -2.58
C GLN A 58 -1.98 19.44 -2.98
N SER A 59 -2.06 19.03 -4.25
CA SER A 59 -3.13 18.15 -4.74
C SER A 59 -3.02 16.75 -4.16
N LEU A 60 -4.15 16.04 -4.12
CA LEU A 60 -4.18 14.63 -3.76
C LEU A 60 -3.25 13.83 -4.67
N SER A 61 -2.29 13.13 -4.06
CA SER A 61 -1.33 12.26 -4.73
C SER A 61 -1.64 10.81 -4.44
N MET A 62 -1.26 9.92 -5.36
CA MET A 62 -1.37 8.47 -5.18
C MET A 62 -0.10 7.77 -5.66
N VAL A 63 0.40 6.84 -4.85
CA VAL A 63 1.47 5.93 -5.24
C VAL A 63 0.99 4.49 -5.24
N ARG A 64 1.51 3.72 -6.20
CA ARG A 64 1.34 2.28 -6.30
C ARG A 64 2.46 1.59 -5.53
N LEU A 65 2.09 0.60 -4.74
CA LEU A 65 3.04 -0.20 -3.96
C LEU A 65 2.92 -1.67 -4.32
N TYR A 66 4.08 -2.30 -4.46
CA TYR A 66 4.27 -3.64 -4.98
C TYR A 66 4.92 -4.52 -3.93
N ALA A 67 4.50 -5.78 -3.86
CA ALA A 67 5.17 -6.78 -3.03
C ALA A 67 6.59 -7.01 -3.53
N LYS A 68 7.55 -7.16 -2.62
CA LYS A 68 8.88 -7.63 -3.00
C LYS A 68 8.80 -9.11 -3.37
N VAL A 69 9.66 -9.56 -4.29
CA VAL A 69 9.75 -10.97 -4.71
C VAL A 69 9.97 -11.93 -3.52
N ALA A 70 10.68 -11.49 -2.47
CA ALA A 70 10.85 -12.27 -1.25
C ALA A 70 9.55 -12.43 -0.43
N GLU A 71 8.71 -11.39 -0.40
CA GLU A 71 7.43 -11.37 0.32
C GLU A 71 6.33 -12.16 -0.42
N ARG A 72 6.44 -12.27 -1.76
CA ARG A 72 5.53 -13.08 -2.58
C ARG A 72 5.48 -14.55 -2.12
N ALA A 73 6.64 -15.12 -1.79
CA ALA A 73 6.74 -16.52 -1.36
C ALA A 73 6.02 -16.79 -0.03
N ILE A 74 5.71 -15.75 0.77
CA ILE A 74 5.01 -15.89 2.05
C ILE A 74 3.49 -15.81 1.82
N ALA A 75 3.04 -14.89 0.95
CA ALA A 75 1.62 -14.72 0.63
C ALA A 75 1.02 -15.90 -0.16
N GLU A 76 1.79 -16.55 -1.05
CA GLU A 76 1.32 -17.70 -1.84
C GLU A 76 1.30 -19.04 -1.06
N ARG A 77 1.73 -19.06 0.21
CA ARG A 77 1.84 -20.28 1.04
C ARG A 77 0.77 -20.39 2.12
N VAL A 78 -0.21 -19.48 2.14
CA VAL A 78 -1.33 -19.47 3.08
C VAL A 78 -2.60 -19.88 2.36
#